data_AF-A0A364K8I7-F1
#
_entry.id   AF-A0A364K8I7-F1
#
_cell.length_a   1.000
_cell.length_b   1.000
_cell.length_c   1.000
_cell.angle_alpha   90.00
_cell.angle_beta   90.00
_cell.angle_gamma   90.00
#
_symmetry.space_group_name_H-M   'P 1'
#
loop_
_entity.id
_entity.type
_entity.pdbx_description
1 polymer ?
#
loop_
_entity_poly.entity_id
_entity_poly.type
_entity_poly.pdbx_seq_one_letter_code
_entity_poly.pdbx_strand_id
1 'polypeptide(L)'
;MTCSNRNILLNGGFRRGLAPWVIQNSNRVRNPIYQGDASMLMGISPFTRSVVKQKIQTSVFEHQCAYYLYFRVYNDSPIRIKVQLFATVVYLDRRGNTLRTTPLMITLPQAKNRRFSPYFVIVPSPPKETHSISVSFFLPQGRVYVDYIRLAAHDISTH
;
A
#
# COMPACT_ATOMS: atom_id res chain seq x y z
N MET A 1 18.32 -17.39 -8.32
CA MET A 1 16.93 -17.62 -8.79
C MET A 1 16.45 -16.35 -9.47
N THR A 2 15.66 -16.46 -10.54
CA THR A 2 15.06 -15.28 -11.19
C THR A 2 13.92 -14.71 -10.35
N CYS A 3 13.93 -13.41 -10.07
CA CYS A 3 12.84 -12.77 -9.34
C CYS A 3 11.57 -12.70 -10.20
N SER A 4 10.43 -13.16 -9.67
CA SER A 4 9.22 -13.40 -10.49
C SER A 4 8.51 -12.14 -10.99
N ASN A 5 8.75 -10.99 -10.35
CA ASN A 5 8.01 -9.74 -10.60
C ASN A 5 6.48 -9.89 -10.45
N ARG A 6 6.01 -10.98 -9.82
CA ARG A 6 4.59 -11.20 -9.61
C ARG A 6 4.09 -10.30 -8.47
N ASN A 7 2.94 -9.68 -8.67
CA ASN A 7 2.24 -9.01 -7.57
C ASN A 7 1.76 -10.07 -6.56
N ILE A 8 2.22 -9.99 -5.32
CA ILE A 8 1.77 -10.88 -4.25
C ILE A 8 0.51 -10.37 -3.54
N LEU A 9 0.17 -9.09 -3.70
CA LEU A 9 -1.07 -8.52 -3.16
C LEU A 9 -2.26 -8.91 -4.02
N LEU A 10 -3.40 -9.08 -3.35
CA LEU A 10 -4.66 -9.43 -3.98
C LEU A 10 -5.54 -8.19 -4.09
N ASN A 11 -6.20 -8.02 -5.23
CA ASN A 11 -7.20 -6.97 -5.43
C ASN A 11 -6.71 -5.55 -5.06
N GLY A 12 -5.45 -5.21 -5.37
CA GLY A 12 -4.86 -3.90 -5.03
C GLY A 12 -5.40 -2.70 -5.82
N GLY A 13 -6.24 -2.93 -6.83
CA GLY A 13 -7.01 -1.91 -7.53
C GLY A 13 -8.51 -1.95 -7.21
N PHE A 14 -8.94 -2.74 -6.22
CA PHE A 14 -10.32 -2.75 -5.69
C PHE A 14 -11.44 -3.05 -6.71
N ARG A 15 -11.11 -3.56 -7.89
CA ARG A 15 -12.09 -3.90 -8.95
C ARG A 15 -13.03 -5.03 -8.53
N ARG A 16 -12.58 -5.92 -7.64
CA ARG A 16 -13.36 -7.07 -7.14
C ARG A 16 -14.03 -6.82 -5.79
N GLY A 17 -14.14 -5.55 -5.36
CA GLY A 17 -14.69 -5.18 -4.06
C GLY A 17 -13.61 -4.86 -3.03
N LEU A 18 -13.93 -5.03 -1.75
CA LEU A 18 -13.05 -4.71 -0.62
C LEU A 18 -12.13 -5.89 -0.22
N ALA A 19 -12.65 -7.12 -0.25
CA ALA A 19 -11.88 -8.28 0.18
C ALA A 19 -10.62 -8.48 -0.70
N PRO A 20 -9.49 -8.93 -0.15
CA PRO A 20 -9.25 -9.30 1.25
C PRO A 20 -8.61 -8.16 2.09
N TRP A 21 -8.89 -6.91 1.77
CA TRP A 21 -8.40 -5.77 2.54
C TRP A 21 -9.20 -5.59 3.83
N VAL A 22 -8.49 -5.44 4.94
CA VAL A 22 -9.03 -5.00 6.23
C VAL A 22 -8.97 -3.48 6.27
N ILE A 23 -10.09 -2.85 6.57
CA ILE A 23 -10.24 -1.39 6.47
C ILE A 23 -10.85 -0.78 7.74
N GLN A 24 -10.50 0.47 8.02
CA GLN A 24 -11.08 1.30 9.07
C GLN A 24 -11.20 2.74 8.55
N ASN A 25 -12.36 3.39 8.75
CA ASN A 25 -12.66 4.74 8.23
C ASN A 25 -12.27 4.91 6.74
N SER A 26 -12.56 3.88 5.96
CA SER A 26 -12.22 3.80 4.54
C SER A 26 -13.35 3.09 3.79
N ASN A 27 -13.46 3.30 2.48
CA ASN A 27 -14.41 2.56 1.66
C ASN A 27 -13.95 2.45 0.21
N ARG A 28 -14.43 1.43 -0.49
CA ARG A 28 -14.31 1.36 -1.94
C ARG A 28 -15.28 2.35 -2.56
N VAL A 29 -14.78 3.16 -3.47
CA VAL A 29 -15.56 4.14 -4.22
C VAL A 29 -15.23 4.07 -5.70
N ARG A 30 -16.02 4.76 -6.53
CA ARG A 30 -15.67 4.98 -7.94
C ARG A 30 -14.40 5.82 -8.00
N ASN A 31 -13.49 5.47 -8.90
CA ASN A 31 -12.27 6.23 -9.08
C ASN A 31 -12.63 7.65 -9.59
N PRO A 32 -12.18 8.73 -8.91
CA PRO A 32 -12.58 10.10 -9.26
C PRO A 32 -11.92 10.63 -10.54
N ILE A 33 -10.94 9.91 -11.09
CA ILE A 33 -10.11 10.33 -12.23
C ILE A 33 -10.27 9.37 -13.41
N TYR A 34 -10.25 8.06 -13.18
CA TYR A 34 -10.38 7.03 -14.23
C TYR A 34 -11.80 6.48 -14.29
N GLN A 35 -12.54 6.81 -15.34
CA GLN A 35 -13.92 6.33 -15.51
C GLN A 35 -13.98 4.80 -15.57
N GLY A 36 -14.99 4.22 -14.92
CA GLY A 36 -15.20 2.77 -14.85
C GLY A 36 -14.26 2.03 -13.89
N ASP A 37 -13.29 2.71 -13.27
CA ASP A 37 -12.38 2.09 -12.29
C ASP A 37 -12.84 2.31 -10.84
N ALA A 38 -12.21 1.60 -9.90
CA ALA A 38 -12.43 1.74 -8.47
C ALA A 38 -11.17 2.26 -7.77
N SER A 39 -11.35 2.84 -6.59
CA SER A 39 -10.25 3.20 -5.70
C SER A 39 -10.68 3.05 -4.24
N MET A 40 -9.70 3.04 -3.34
CA MET A 40 -9.94 3.06 -1.91
C MET A 40 -9.92 4.50 -1.41
N LEU A 41 -11.06 4.99 -0.94
CA LEU A 41 -11.16 6.23 -0.19
C LEU A 41 -10.73 5.96 1.24
N MET A 42 -9.71 6.66 1.70
CA MET A 42 -9.30 6.75 3.11
C MET A 42 -9.71 8.10 3.67
N GLY A 43 -10.19 8.12 4.92
CA GLY A 43 -10.62 9.36 5.58
C GLY A 43 -12.03 9.80 5.18
N ILE A 44 -13.01 8.89 5.30
CA ILE A 44 -14.44 9.23 5.11
C ILE A 44 -14.80 10.42 6.01
N SER A 45 -14.48 10.28 7.30
CA SER A 45 -14.35 11.40 8.24
C SER A 45 -12.90 11.93 8.19
N PRO A 46 -12.66 13.16 7.70
CA PRO A 46 -11.30 13.68 7.48
C PRO A 46 -10.53 14.01 8.76
N PHE A 47 -11.21 14.02 9.92
CA PHE A 47 -10.59 14.25 11.23
C PHE A 47 -10.39 12.96 12.03
N THR A 48 -10.64 11.81 11.40
CA THR A 48 -10.52 10.50 12.04
C THR A 48 -9.46 9.69 11.31
N ARG A 49 -8.64 8.97 12.09
CA ARG A 49 -7.63 8.07 11.53
C ARG A 49 -8.27 6.99 10.66
N SER A 50 -7.57 6.62 9.59
CA SER A 50 -8.01 5.63 8.61
C SER A 50 -6.89 4.63 8.35
N VAL A 51 -7.26 3.36 8.18
CA VAL A 51 -6.35 2.24 7.95
C VAL A 51 -6.86 1.39 6.81
N VAL A 52 -5.95 0.96 5.94
CA VAL A 52 -6.19 -0.04 4.89
C VAL A 52 -5.03 -1.03 4.94
N LYS A 53 -5.30 -2.31 5.17
CA LYS A 53 -4.28 -3.33 5.41
C LYS A 53 -4.60 -4.63 4.69
N GLN A 54 -3.58 -5.28 4.15
CA GLN A 54 -3.66 -6.65 3.66
C GLN A 54 -2.47 -7.44 4.17
N LYS A 55 -2.74 -8.62 4.72
CA LYS A 55 -1.73 -9.60 5.12
C LYS A 55 -1.75 -10.75 4.12
N ILE A 56 -0.58 -11.08 3.58
CA ILE A 56 -0.37 -12.22 2.70
C ILE A 56 0.47 -13.24 3.44
N GLN A 57 -0.01 -14.48 3.48
CA GLN A 57 0.74 -15.62 3.97
C GLN A 57 1.11 -16.50 2.78
N THR A 58 2.39 -16.82 2.64
CA THR A 58 2.90 -17.67 1.57
C THR A 58 4.16 -18.38 2.04
N SER A 59 4.38 -19.60 1.56
CA SER A 59 5.62 -20.36 1.77
C SER A 59 6.69 -20.05 0.72
N VAL A 60 6.36 -19.23 -0.29
CA VAL A 60 7.18 -19.04 -1.50
C VAL A 60 7.78 -17.64 -1.56
N PHE A 61 8.31 -17.14 -0.43
CA PHE A 61 9.00 -15.86 -0.45
C PHE A 61 10.34 -15.97 -1.20
N GLU A 62 10.54 -15.08 -2.16
CA GLU A 62 11.78 -14.98 -2.91
C GLU A 62 12.87 -14.26 -2.08
N HIS A 63 13.58 -15.01 -1.23
CA HIS A 63 14.52 -14.46 -0.24
C HIS A 63 15.76 -13.74 -0.79
N GLN A 64 16.06 -13.93 -2.08
CA GLN A 64 17.17 -13.23 -2.75
C GLN A 64 16.72 -11.93 -3.45
N CYS A 65 15.41 -11.65 -3.45
CA CYS A 65 14.82 -10.52 -4.17
C CYS A 65 14.37 -9.43 -3.20
N ALA A 66 14.56 -8.16 -3.57
CA ALA A 66 13.84 -7.08 -2.90
C ALA A 66 12.41 -7.02 -3.42
N TYR A 67 11.50 -6.49 -2.62
CA TYR A 67 10.12 -6.25 -3.03
C TYR A 67 9.90 -4.77 -3.26
N TYR A 68 9.13 -4.41 -4.28
CA TYR A 68 8.83 -3.02 -4.56
C TYR A 68 7.34 -2.81 -4.31
N LEU A 69 7.02 -1.96 -3.34
CA LEU A 69 5.66 -1.52 -3.11
C LEU A 69 5.39 -0.34 -4.03
N TYR A 70 4.54 -0.53 -5.02
CA TYR A 70 3.99 0.51 -5.89
C TYR A 70 2.57 0.83 -5.48
N PHE A 71 2.22 2.11 -5.53
CA PHE A 71 0.85 2.58 -5.34
C PHE A 71 0.70 3.98 -5.92
N ARG A 72 -0.55 4.41 -6.05
CA ARG A 72 -0.89 5.75 -6.52
C ARG A 72 -1.80 6.41 -5.50
N VAL A 73 -1.60 7.71 -5.29
CA VAL A 73 -2.40 8.48 -4.34
C VAL A 73 -2.92 9.76 -4.98
N TYR A 74 -4.19 10.07 -4.73
CA TYR A 74 -4.77 11.36 -5.01
C TYR A 74 -5.23 12.01 -3.69
N ASN A 75 -4.70 13.19 -3.40
CA ASN A 75 -5.07 13.98 -2.23
C ASN A 75 -6.30 14.85 -2.53
N ASP A 76 -7.41 14.57 -1.86
CA ASP A 76 -8.68 15.29 -1.97
C ASP A 76 -9.06 15.98 -0.65
N SER A 77 -8.04 16.27 0.17
CA SER A 77 -8.25 16.95 1.45
C SER A 77 -8.48 18.44 1.24
N PRO A 78 -9.27 19.10 2.12
CA PRO A 78 -9.33 20.55 2.16
C PRO A 78 -7.93 21.19 2.24
N ILE A 79 -7.77 22.36 1.62
CA ILE A 79 -6.49 23.09 1.51
C ILE A 79 -5.79 23.30 2.86
N ARG A 80 -6.56 23.45 3.93
CA ARG A 80 -6.07 23.73 5.29
C ARG A 80 -5.47 22.50 5.99
N ILE A 81 -5.67 21.29 5.46
CA ILE A 81 -5.17 20.06 6.09
C ILE A 81 -3.84 19.67 5.45
N LYS A 82 -2.78 19.61 6.26
CA LYS A 82 -1.52 18.98 5.87
C LYS A 82 -1.67 17.46 6.00
N VAL A 83 -1.61 16.79 4.87
CA VAL A 83 -1.90 15.35 4.78
C VAL A 83 -0.61 14.56 4.81
N GLN A 84 -0.53 13.62 5.74
CA GLN A 84 0.56 12.65 5.82
C GLN A 84 -0.01 11.25 5.65
N LEU A 85 0.54 10.50 4.69
CA LEU A 85 0.20 9.11 4.47
C LEU A 85 1.40 8.24 4.85
N PHE A 86 1.17 7.22 5.66
CA PHE A 86 2.17 6.23 6.00
C PHE A 86 1.86 4.95 5.24
N ALA A 87 2.80 4.49 4.43
CA ALA A 87 2.75 3.18 3.79
C ALA A 87 3.82 2.30 4.45
N THR A 88 3.41 1.19 5.05
CA THR A 88 4.30 0.32 5.81
C THR A 88 4.22 -1.09 5.28
N VAL A 89 5.38 -1.70 5.07
CA VAL A 89 5.50 -3.12 4.76
C VAL A 89 6.20 -3.81 5.92
N VAL A 90 5.62 -4.90 6.42
CA VAL A 90 6.13 -5.63 7.58
C VAL A 90 6.25 -7.10 7.24
N TYR A 91 7.44 -7.67 7.42
CA TYR A 91 7.65 -9.11 7.43
C TYR A 91 7.40 -9.66 8.83
N LEU A 92 6.68 -10.78 8.90
CA LEU A 92 6.23 -11.40 10.13
C LEU A 92 6.65 -12.87 10.16
N ASP A 93 7.06 -13.36 11.33
CA ASP A 93 7.32 -14.79 11.55
C ASP A 93 6.00 -15.60 11.67
N ARG A 94 6.12 -16.91 11.95
CA ARG A 94 4.98 -17.81 12.15
C ARG A 94 4.11 -17.45 13.36
N ARG A 95 4.70 -16.83 14.39
CA ARG A 95 4.03 -16.39 15.62
C ARG A 95 3.38 -15.01 15.46
N GLY A 96 3.62 -14.33 14.33
CA GLY A 96 3.14 -12.98 14.07
C GLY A 96 4.04 -11.88 14.62
N ASN A 97 5.26 -12.22 15.07
CA ASN A 97 6.24 -11.21 15.50
C ASN A 97 6.82 -10.49 14.28
N THR A 98 7.06 -9.20 14.44
CA THR A 98 7.74 -8.38 13.44
C THR A 98 9.20 -8.80 13.30
N LEU A 99 9.58 -9.21 12.10
CA LEU A 99 10.98 -9.49 11.74
C LEU A 99 11.66 -8.27 11.14
N ARG A 100 10.94 -7.51 10.30
CA ARG A 100 11.46 -6.34 9.62
C ARG A 100 10.32 -5.44 9.17
N THR A 101 10.55 -4.13 9.26
CA THR A 101 9.59 -3.08 8.87
C THR A 101 10.25 -2.13 7.88
N THR A 102 9.52 -1.78 6.82
CA THR A 102 9.88 -0.74 5.87
C THR A 102 8.78 0.34 5.90
N PRO A 103 9.00 1.43 6.65
CA PRO A 103 8.07 2.54 6.69
C PRO A 103 8.37 3.54 5.57
N LEU A 104 7.32 4.09 4.97
CA LEU A 104 7.38 5.25 4.09
C LEU A 104 6.37 6.29 4.58
N MET A 105 6.86 7.47 4.96
CA MET A 105 6.01 8.62 5.24
C MET A 105 6.00 9.54 4.03
N ILE A 106 4.81 9.88 3.55
CA ILE A 106 4.61 10.80 2.43
C ILE A 106 3.87 12.03 2.95
N THR A 107 4.47 13.21 2.76
CA THR A 107 3.71 14.46 2.85
C THR A 107 3.05 14.68 1.49
N LEU A 108 1.73 14.55 1.43
CA LEU A 108 1.01 14.68 0.17
C LEU A 108 0.81 16.16 -0.16
N PRO A 109 1.30 16.64 -1.31
CA PRO A 109 1.06 18.01 -1.71
C PRO A 109 -0.43 18.22 -1.96
N GLN A 110 -0.86 19.48 -1.85
CA GLN A 110 -2.19 19.87 -2.32
C GLN A 110 -2.23 19.71 -3.85
N ALA A 111 -3.23 18.97 -4.33
CA ALA A 111 -3.36 18.67 -5.74
C ALA A 111 -3.93 19.89 -6.48
N LYS A 112 -3.11 20.56 -7.31
CA LYS A 112 -3.60 21.63 -8.20
C LYS A 112 -4.62 21.11 -9.22
N ASN A 113 -4.41 19.87 -9.69
CA ASN A 113 -5.26 19.17 -10.63
C ASN A 113 -5.68 17.82 -10.03
N ARG A 114 -6.86 17.33 -10.40
CA ARG A 114 -7.31 15.97 -10.03
C ARG A 114 -6.43 14.94 -10.76
N ARG A 115 -5.38 14.48 -10.09
CA ARG A 115 -4.47 13.46 -10.61
C ARG A 115 -3.97 12.54 -9.51
N PHE A 116 -3.74 11.30 -9.88
CA PHE A 116 -3.00 10.35 -9.06
C PHE A 116 -1.49 10.58 -9.23
N SER A 117 -0.78 10.72 -8.12
CA SER A 117 0.68 10.72 -8.09
C SER A 117 1.19 9.30 -7.79
N PRO A 118 2.13 8.77 -8.58
CA PRO A 118 2.74 7.47 -8.31
C PRO A 118 3.75 7.59 -7.16
N TYR A 119 3.79 6.56 -6.32
CA TYR A 119 4.78 6.39 -5.25
C TYR A 119 5.31 4.97 -5.29
N PHE A 120 6.56 4.81 -4.84
CA PHE A 120 7.13 3.49 -4.61
C PHE A 120 8.09 3.50 -3.43
N VAL A 121 8.33 2.32 -2.86
CA VAL A 121 9.40 2.08 -1.90
C VAL A 121 10.00 0.71 -2.12
N ILE A 122 11.32 0.63 -1.99
CA ILE A 122 12.07 -0.62 -2.01
C ILE A 122 12.01 -1.23 -0.62
N VAL A 123 11.40 -2.39 -0.54
CA VAL A 123 11.30 -3.26 0.64
C VAL A 123 12.43 -4.27 0.54
N PRO A 124 13.38 -4.28 1.49
CA PRO A 124 14.48 -5.24 1.48
C PRO A 124 13.99 -6.69 1.42
N SER A 125 14.86 -7.60 1.01
CA SER A 125 14.53 -9.02 0.90
C SER A 125 13.98 -9.60 2.21
N PRO A 126 13.06 -10.57 2.16
CA PRO A 126 12.46 -11.15 3.36
C PRO A 126 13.52 -11.90 4.20
N PRO A 127 13.59 -11.65 5.53
CA PRO A 127 14.36 -12.50 6.45
C PRO A 127 14.01 -13.99 6.29
N LYS A 128 14.94 -14.90 6.62
CA LYS A 128 14.78 -16.35 6.41
C LYS A 128 13.54 -16.92 7.12
N GLU A 129 13.16 -16.34 8.26
CA GLU A 129 12.08 -16.78 9.12
C GLU A 129 10.71 -16.21 8.69
N THR A 130 10.66 -15.45 7.59
CA THR A 130 9.43 -14.80 7.10
C THR A 130 8.38 -15.84 6.74
N HIS A 131 7.20 -15.70 7.34
CA HIS A 131 6.03 -16.53 7.06
C HIS A 131 4.87 -15.74 6.46
N SER A 132 4.81 -14.44 6.76
CA SER A 132 3.81 -13.57 6.15
C SER A 132 4.36 -12.16 5.98
N ILE A 133 3.73 -11.42 5.08
CA ILE A 133 3.99 -10.01 4.84
C ILE A 133 2.69 -9.23 4.99
N SER A 134 2.77 -8.06 5.61
CA SER A 134 1.65 -7.14 5.77
C SER A 134 1.98 -5.83 5.10
N VAL A 135 1.09 -5.37 4.22
CA VAL A 135 1.11 -4.02 3.67
C VAL A 135 -0.02 -3.25 4.32
N SER A 136 0.29 -2.07 4.84
CA SER A 136 -0.71 -1.19 5.46
C SER A 136 -0.50 0.27 5.07
N PHE A 137 -1.61 0.95 4.82
CA PHE A 137 -1.70 2.38 4.68
C PHE A 137 -2.39 2.95 5.91
N PHE A 138 -1.79 3.98 6.49
CA PHE A 138 -2.32 4.69 7.64
C PHE A 138 -2.39 6.18 7.31
N LEU A 139 -3.58 6.74 7.49
CA LEU A 139 -3.88 8.15 7.29
C LEU A 139 -4.36 8.72 8.63
N PRO A 140 -3.55 9.53 9.33
CA PRO A 140 -3.96 10.13 10.60
C PRO A 140 -5.13 11.09 10.45
N GLN A 141 -5.11 11.89 9.38
CA GLN A 141 -6.12 12.89 9.04
C GLN A 141 -6.08 13.21 7.54
N GLY A 142 -7.16 13.80 7.04
CA GLY A 142 -7.37 14.14 5.64
C GLY A 142 -8.26 13.14 4.92
N ARG A 143 -8.36 13.32 3.61
CA ARG A 143 -9.11 12.48 2.67
C ARG A 143 -8.22 12.19 1.46
N VAL A 144 -7.97 10.91 1.21
CA VAL A 144 -7.12 10.48 0.09
C VAL A 144 -7.73 9.29 -0.61
N TYR A 145 -7.50 9.21 -1.92
CA TYR A 145 -7.78 8.03 -2.70
C TYR A 145 -6.48 7.27 -2.94
N VAL A 146 -6.46 5.99 -2.64
CA VAL A 146 -5.33 5.08 -2.89
C VAL A 146 -5.78 4.05 -3.94
N ASP A 147 -4.91 3.79 -4.90
CA ASP A 147 -5.16 2.86 -6.00
C ASP A 147 -3.86 2.20 -6.50
N TYR A 148 -3.99 1.16 -7.33
CA TYR A 148 -2.90 0.45 -7.98
C TYR A 148 -1.86 -0.07 -6.98
N ILE A 149 -2.31 -0.68 -5.88
CA ILE A 149 -1.39 -1.20 -4.87
C ILE A 149 -0.81 -2.54 -5.34
N ARG A 150 0.51 -2.57 -5.53
CA ARG A 150 1.24 -3.74 -6.00
C ARG A 150 2.50 -3.92 -5.18
N LEU A 151 2.76 -5.15 -4.75
CA LEU A 151 4.02 -5.54 -4.12
C LEU A 151 4.60 -6.68 -4.93
N ALA A 152 5.73 -6.46 -5.58
CA ALA A 152 6.32 -7.43 -6.50
C ALA A 152 7.81 -7.64 -6.21
N ALA A 153 8.31 -8.85 -6.43
CA ALA A 153 9.74 -9.18 -6.27
C ALA A 153 10.56 -8.66 -7.46
N HIS A 154 11.66 -7.99 -7.19
CA HIS A 154 12.59 -7.48 -8.20
C HIS A 154 14.01 -7.97 -7.91
N ASP A 155 14.75 -8.20 -9.00
CA ASP A 155 16.16 -8.51 -8.91
C ASP A 155 16.94 -7.29 -8.43
N ILE A 156 17.88 -7.55 -7.53
CA ILE A 156 18.78 -6.56 -6.95
C ILE A 156 20.23 -6.82 -7.31
N SER A 157 20.52 -7.80 -8.16
CA SER A 157 21.86 -7.98 -8.71
C SER A 157 22.23 -6.74 -9.53
N THR A 158 23.01 -5.85 -8.90
CA THR A 158 23.86 -4.91 -9.61
C THR A 158 24.82 -5.73 -10.46
N HIS A 159 24.74 -5.57 -11.79
CA HIS A 159 25.81 -5.99 -12.68
C HIS A 159 27.11 -5.27 -12.33
#